data_AF-A0A0M3AVM1-F1
#
_entry.id   AF-A0A0M3AVM1-F1
#
_cell.length_a   1.000
_cell.length_b   1.000
_cell.length_c   1.000
_cell.angle_alpha   90.00
_cell.angle_beta   90.00
_cell.angle_gamma   90.00
#
_symmetry.space_group_name_H-M   'P 1'
#
loop_
_entity.id
_entity.type
_entity.pdbx_description
1 polymer ?
#
loop_
_entity_poly.entity_id
_entity_poly.type
_entity_poly.pdbx_seq_one_letter_code
_entity_poly.pdbx_strand_id
1 'polypeptide(L)'
;MLIAPRWIWASLAAWLGGSQLLLWRFLDTAPAWAYILGGLIVGGLCFFTIKIFKDSRDITLATLLTCFLVALGLLVLSGEGRFFYANVDWQVRFAVLRDMGINPWPFVYTARSEPDLLRAPIGMFLAPALVFKLLGPRAADIALLAQNTTLVALLLALGSQLFADQRSRLIGLAIFVLFSGMDAIGDLLMQGMLTGHLEDWAEIQYSSTITLLFWVPQHAIAGWVGAVGYMLWREGRVPLAPWLALLPLTALWSPLGLMGAMPFVALAGLRTLIARTLRLRDVLVPAASLLLCLPSLIYLGAASDDVGFHFQPIPFVQWLLFQTFETLPYLIPLAIAGRSTRFGRDSLWLAFAWLMLIPFVQIGWSTDFMMRGSITALALVTVMVSDHVVQRGERWRWFMVVLAIGSLTGLAEIRRALLYPAAPEVRCTFFKAWDQTFAAFPKGSYLAPVDKLPSLIRPSHPARASASEPARCWDGTWRLPYDPRNAPSDRENGVK
;
A
#
# COMPACT_ATOMS: atom_id res chain seq x y z
N MET A 1 21.67 6.52 21.35
CA MET A 1 21.99 6.62 19.91
C MET A 1 20.84 7.33 19.21
N LEU A 2 21.18 8.36 18.43
CA LEU A 2 20.25 9.19 17.67
C LEU A 2 20.41 8.86 16.18
N ILE A 3 19.31 8.76 15.45
CA ILE A 3 19.27 8.43 14.04
C ILE A 3 18.70 9.62 13.29
N ALA A 4 19.52 10.23 12.43
CA ALA A 4 19.11 11.39 11.66
C ALA A 4 18.06 10.98 10.59
N PRO A 5 16.91 11.67 10.48
CA PRO A 5 15.84 11.34 9.53
C PRO A 5 16.29 11.29 8.06
N ARG A 6 17.35 12.03 7.71
CA ARG A 6 17.93 12.05 6.36
C ARG A 6 18.37 10.67 5.88
N TRP A 7 18.88 9.84 6.79
CA TRP A 7 19.30 8.47 6.47
C TRP A 7 18.11 7.58 6.19
N ILE A 8 17.01 7.75 6.92
CA ILE A 8 15.78 6.99 6.68
C ILE A 8 15.20 7.32 5.29
N TRP A 9 15.11 8.61 4.94
CA TRP A 9 14.66 9.02 3.61
C TRP A 9 15.57 8.52 2.49
N ALA A 10 16.89 8.55 2.69
CA ALA A 10 17.85 7.99 1.74
C ALA A 10 17.71 6.46 1.61
N SER A 11 17.47 5.74 2.72
CA SER A 11 17.20 4.29 2.69
C SER A 11 15.93 3.96 1.91
N LEU A 12 14.85 4.75 2.08
CA LEU A 12 13.63 4.60 1.27
C LEU A 12 13.91 4.84 -0.23
N ALA A 13 14.70 5.87 -0.56
CA ALA A 13 15.09 6.16 -1.94
C ALA A 13 15.93 5.04 -2.56
N ALA A 14 16.91 4.53 -1.80
CA ALA A 14 17.75 3.42 -2.23
C ALA A 14 16.93 2.15 -2.46
N TRP A 15 16.00 1.83 -1.56
CA TRP A 15 15.19 0.62 -1.66
C TRP A 15 14.20 0.70 -2.84
N LEU A 16 13.42 1.78 -2.91
CA LEU A 16 12.43 1.95 -3.97
C LEU A 16 13.12 2.14 -5.35
N GLY A 17 14.25 2.85 -5.40
CA GLY A 17 15.07 2.99 -6.60
C GLY A 17 15.71 1.66 -7.04
N GLY A 18 16.21 0.87 -6.09
CA GLY A 18 16.69 -0.49 -6.34
C GLY A 18 15.61 -1.39 -6.93
N SER A 19 14.36 -1.27 -6.47
CA SER A 19 13.24 -2.02 -7.04
C SER A 19 12.98 -1.69 -8.52
N GLN A 20 13.25 -0.45 -8.96
CA GLN A 20 13.17 -0.09 -10.39
C GLN A 20 14.23 -0.82 -11.22
N LEU A 21 15.48 -0.86 -10.72
CA LEU A 21 16.57 -1.57 -11.40
C LEU A 21 16.33 -3.08 -11.44
N LEU A 22 15.72 -3.63 -10.38
CA LEU A 22 15.30 -5.03 -10.36
C LEU A 22 14.22 -5.34 -11.39
N LEU A 23 13.30 -4.41 -11.66
CA LEU A 23 12.32 -4.59 -12.75
C LEU A 23 13.02 -4.62 -14.11
N TRP A 24 14.01 -3.76 -14.34
CA TRP A 24 14.78 -3.79 -15.59
C TRP A 24 15.44 -5.14 -15.80
N ARG A 25 15.98 -5.73 -14.72
CA ARG A 25 16.54 -7.08 -14.75
C ARG A 25 15.48 -8.16 -14.93
N PHE A 26 14.31 -8.00 -14.31
CA PHE A 26 13.18 -8.92 -14.45
C PHE A 26 12.71 -9.01 -15.90
N LEU A 27 12.66 -7.88 -16.61
CA LEU A 27 12.25 -7.81 -18.02
C LEU A 27 13.39 -8.14 -18.99
N ASP A 28 14.64 -8.03 -18.53
CA ASP A 28 15.86 -8.22 -19.34
C ASP A 28 15.92 -7.32 -20.58
N THR A 29 15.42 -6.09 -20.45
CA THR A 29 15.29 -5.13 -21.55
C THR A 29 16.36 -4.06 -21.56
N ALA A 30 17.05 -3.85 -20.43
CA ALA A 30 18.04 -2.79 -20.27
C ALA A 30 19.47 -3.30 -20.58
N PRO A 31 20.27 -2.56 -21.38
CA PRO A 31 21.67 -2.90 -21.61
C PRO A 31 22.51 -2.67 -20.34
N ALA A 32 23.68 -3.33 -20.23
CA ALA A 32 24.53 -3.28 -19.04
C ALA A 32 24.88 -1.86 -18.55
N TRP A 33 25.13 -0.92 -19.48
CA TRP A 33 25.43 0.48 -19.13
C TRP A 33 24.25 1.21 -18.47
N ALA A 34 23.00 0.82 -18.76
CA ALA A 34 21.82 1.45 -18.20
C ALA A 34 21.74 1.22 -16.69
N TYR A 35 22.14 0.03 -16.21
CA TYR A 35 22.20 -0.26 -14.77
C TYR A 35 23.21 0.63 -14.03
N ILE A 36 24.35 0.95 -14.67
CA ILE A 36 25.34 1.88 -14.10
C ILE A 36 24.71 3.27 -13.99
N LEU A 37 24.08 3.76 -15.06
CA LEU A 37 23.41 5.06 -15.05
C LEU A 37 22.27 5.11 -14.01
N GLY A 38 21.44 4.07 -13.94
CA GLY A 38 20.37 3.95 -12.96
C GLY A 38 20.91 3.92 -11.53
N GLY A 39 21.99 3.18 -11.27
CA GLY A 39 22.69 3.16 -9.99
C GLY A 39 23.27 4.52 -9.61
N LEU A 40 23.84 5.26 -10.56
CA LEU A 40 24.31 6.63 -10.36
C LEU A 40 23.17 7.60 -10.05
N ILE A 41 22.01 7.46 -10.70
CA ILE A 41 20.82 8.26 -10.39
C ILE A 41 20.34 7.95 -8.96
N VAL A 42 20.20 6.67 -8.59
CA VAL A 42 19.78 6.28 -7.23
C VAL A 42 20.77 6.76 -6.17
N GLY A 43 22.08 6.57 -6.39
CA GLY A 43 23.13 7.05 -5.51
C GLY A 43 23.13 8.58 -5.41
N GLY A 44 22.93 9.28 -6.53
CA GLY A 44 22.78 10.73 -6.60
C GLY A 44 21.57 11.23 -5.83
N LEU A 45 20.40 10.56 -5.95
CA LEU A 45 19.20 10.86 -5.17
C LEU A 45 19.44 10.68 -3.67
N CYS A 46 20.12 9.60 -3.26
CA CYS A 46 20.46 9.37 -1.86
C CYS A 46 21.41 10.45 -1.32
N PHE A 47 22.48 10.74 -2.05
CA PHE A 47 23.45 11.77 -1.69
C PHE A 47 22.81 13.16 -1.59
N PHE A 48 21.99 13.52 -2.58
CA PHE A 48 21.24 14.77 -2.60
C PHE A 48 20.27 14.86 -1.41
N THR A 49 19.55 13.78 -1.11
CA THR A 49 18.65 13.70 0.04
C THR A 49 19.40 13.96 1.34
N ILE A 50 20.52 13.25 1.57
CA ILE A 50 21.34 13.43 2.77
C ILE A 50 21.86 14.87 2.89
N LYS A 51 22.29 15.48 1.78
CA LYS A 51 22.88 16.83 1.75
C LYS A 51 21.87 17.95 1.99
N ILE A 52 20.62 17.79 1.54
CA ILE A 52 19.61 18.86 1.60
C ILE A 52 18.76 18.82 2.85
N PHE A 53 18.59 17.64 3.43
CA PHE A 53 18.02 17.54 4.76
C PHE A 53 18.93 18.27 5.74
N LYS A 54 18.38 19.32 6.35
CA LYS A 54 18.96 19.91 7.55
C LYS A 54 18.67 18.98 8.72
N ASP A 55 19.55 18.97 9.71
CA ASP A 55 19.34 18.16 10.91
C ASP A 55 18.02 18.59 11.56
N SER A 56 17.05 17.67 11.52
CA SER A 56 15.75 17.76 12.17
C SER A 56 15.86 17.18 13.58
N ARG A 57 14.73 17.11 14.32
CA ARG A 57 14.68 16.32 15.56
C ARG A 57 15.07 14.88 15.25
N ASP A 58 16.18 14.43 15.82
CA ASP A 58 16.65 13.06 15.64
C ASP A 58 15.66 12.05 16.22
N ILE A 59 15.59 10.90 15.56
CA ILE A 59 14.79 9.76 16.02
C ILE A 59 15.65 8.97 17.00
N THR A 60 15.13 8.71 18.19
CA THR A 60 15.85 7.90 19.17
C THR A 60 15.83 6.43 18.73
N LEU A 61 16.89 5.69 19.06
CA LEU A 61 16.92 4.24 18.83
C LEU A 61 15.74 3.52 19.49
N ALA A 62 15.30 3.99 20.67
CA ALA A 62 14.11 3.46 21.34
C ALA A 62 12.85 3.64 20.50
N THR A 63 12.63 4.83 19.90
CA THR A 63 11.48 5.05 19.02
C THR A 63 11.55 4.17 17.77
N LEU A 64 12.72 4.04 17.13
CA LEU A 64 12.89 3.16 15.98
C LEU A 64 12.61 1.69 16.35
N LEU A 65 13.12 1.22 17.49
CA LEU A 65 12.90 -0.16 17.96
C LEU A 65 11.44 -0.40 18.29
N THR A 66 10.74 0.54 18.93
CA THR A 66 9.29 0.44 19.16
C THR A 66 8.53 0.34 17.85
N CYS A 67 8.83 1.21 16.87
CA CYS A 67 8.22 1.15 15.55
C CYS A 67 8.50 -0.19 14.84
N PHE A 68 9.72 -0.71 14.97
CA PHE A 68 10.12 -2.00 14.41
C PHE A 68 9.35 -3.16 15.04
N LEU A 69 9.27 -3.22 16.38
CA LEU A 69 8.55 -4.28 17.09
C LEU A 69 7.05 -4.27 16.78
N VAL A 70 6.44 -3.07 16.68
CA VAL A 70 5.03 -2.94 16.30
C VAL A 70 4.81 -3.37 14.86
N ALA A 71 5.65 -2.90 13.91
CA ALA A 71 5.57 -3.32 12.51
C ALA A 71 5.75 -4.83 12.35
N LEU A 72 6.75 -5.40 13.04
CA LEU A 72 7.04 -6.84 13.01
C LEU A 72 5.86 -7.64 13.57
N GLY A 73 5.31 -7.25 14.71
CA GLY A 73 4.17 -7.94 15.31
C GLY A 73 2.95 -7.94 14.39
N LEU A 74 2.62 -6.79 13.79
CA LEU A 74 1.50 -6.67 12.86
C LEU A 74 1.73 -7.49 11.58
N LEU A 75 2.92 -7.45 10.99
CA LEU A 75 3.19 -8.17 9.74
C LEU A 75 3.36 -9.68 9.97
N VAL A 76 3.92 -10.12 11.10
CA VAL A 76 3.87 -11.54 11.47
C VAL A 76 2.42 -12.02 11.59
N LEU A 77 1.55 -11.23 12.23
CA LEU A 77 0.11 -11.54 12.33
C LEU A 77 -0.62 -11.46 10.98
N SER A 78 -0.14 -10.66 10.02
CA SER A 78 -0.71 -10.63 8.66
C SER A 78 -0.53 -11.93 7.88
N GLY A 79 0.28 -12.85 8.40
CA GLY A 79 0.65 -14.08 7.73
C GLY A 79 1.91 -13.96 6.86
N GLU A 80 2.57 -12.79 6.83
CA GLU A 80 3.92 -12.68 6.26
C GLU A 80 4.91 -13.56 7.05
N GLY A 81 5.86 -14.18 6.33
CA GLY A 81 6.69 -15.23 6.91
C GLY A 81 5.92 -16.51 7.27
N ARG A 82 4.62 -16.60 6.97
CA ARG A 82 3.77 -17.81 7.07
C ARG A 82 3.75 -18.43 8.46
N PHE A 83 3.88 -17.59 9.49
CA PHE A 83 3.77 -17.98 10.89
C PHE A 83 2.32 -18.00 11.38
N PHE A 84 1.48 -17.15 10.80
CA PHE A 84 0.04 -17.03 11.09
C PHE A 84 -0.78 -17.13 9.80
N TYR A 85 -2.11 -17.10 9.97
CA TYR A 85 -3.02 -17.10 8.83
C TYR A 85 -2.81 -15.85 7.96
N ALA A 86 -2.82 -16.03 6.64
CA ALA A 86 -2.78 -14.93 5.68
C ALA A 86 -4.10 -14.87 4.90
N ASN A 87 -4.58 -13.66 4.65
CA ASN A 87 -5.87 -13.42 3.97
C ASN A 87 -5.90 -13.95 2.54
N VAL A 88 -7.11 -14.10 1.98
CA VAL A 88 -7.34 -14.83 0.71
C VAL A 88 -6.48 -14.32 -0.45
N ASP A 89 -6.26 -13.01 -0.59
CA ASP A 89 -5.40 -12.44 -1.62
C ASP A 89 -3.95 -12.95 -1.58
N TRP A 90 -3.45 -13.37 -0.41
CA TRP A 90 -2.11 -13.93 -0.27
C TRP A 90 -1.95 -15.26 -1.01
N GLN A 91 -3.04 -15.96 -1.33
CA GLN A 91 -3.02 -17.15 -2.18
C GLN A 91 -2.41 -16.83 -3.55
N VAL A 92 -2.85 -15.74 -4.16
CA VAL A 92 -2.34 -15.26 -5.44
C VAL A 92 -0.97 -14.61 -5.28
N ARG A 93 -0.74 -13.81 -4.23
CA ARG A 93 0.55 -13.11 -4.04
C ARG A 93 1.70 -14.06 -3.76
N PHE A 94 1.50 -15.12 -2.98
CA PHE A 94 2.53 -16.14 -2.81
C PHE A 94 2.73 -16.98 -4.07
N ALA A 95 1.69 -17.19 -4.90
CA ALA A 95 1.87 -17.80 -6.22
C ALA A 95 2.74 -16.92 -7.13
N VAL A 96 2.51 -15.60 -7.13
CA VAL A 96 3.37 -14.63 -7.86
C VAL A 96 4.81 -14.69 -7.36
N LEU A 97 5.04 -14.64 -6.04
CA LEU A 97 6.38 -14.72 -5.47
C LEU A 97 7.09 -16.03 -5.86
N ARG A 98 6.36 -17.16 -5.77
CA ARG A 98 6.86 -18.48 -6.17
C ARG A 98 7.25 -18.49 -7.65
N ASP A 99 6.38 -18.03 -8.54
CA ASP A 99 6.63 -18.07 -9.98
C ASP A 99 7.81 -17.17 -10.37
N MET A 100 7.94 -16.01 -9.73
CA MET A 100 9.12 -15.16 -9.85
C MET A 100 10.38 -15.85 -9.31
N GLY A 101 10.26 -16.62 -8.23
CA GLY A 101 11.36 -17.36 -7.63
C GLY A 101 11.86 -18.53 -8.48
N ILE A 102 10.95 -19.37 -9.00
CA ILE A 102 11.28 -20.62 -9.71
C ILE A 102 11.72 -20.35 -11.16
N ASN A 103 11.03 -19.46 -11.88
CA ASN A 103 11.26 -19.30 -13.31
C ASN A 103 12.45 -18.36 -13.59
N PRO A 104 13.32 -18.64 -14.57
CA PRO A 104 14.33 -17.68 -15.03
C PRO A 104 13.71 -16.36 -15.44
N TRP A 105 14.37 -15.24 -15.18
CA TRP A 105 13.92 -13.93 -15.63
C TRP A 105 14.54 -13.57 -16.98
N PRO A 106 13.76 -13.10 -17.97
CA PRO A 106 12.31 -12.89 -17.95
C PRO A 106 11.54 -14.21 -18.22
N PHE A 107 10.27 -14.29 -17.79
CA PHE A 107 9.40 -15.42 -18.14
C PHE A 107 8.00 -14.96 -18.55
N VAL A 108 7.30 -15.85 -19.27
CA VAL A 108 5.91 -15.66 -19.69
C VAL A 108 5.09 -16.90 -19.34
N TYR A 109 3.81 -16.70 -19.03
CA TYR A 109 2.85 -17.77 -18.89
C TYR A 109 2.32 -18.18 -20.26
N THR A 110 2.16 -19.49 -20.47
CA THR A 110 1.66 -20.06 -21.73
C THR A 110 0.38 -20.86 -21.52
N ALA A 111 -0.42 -20.48 -20.51
CA ALA A 111 -1.69 -21.14 -20.21
C ALA A 111 -2.80 -20.78 -21.23
N ARG A 112 -2.66 -19.64 -21.92
CA ARG A 112 -3.52 -19.21 -23.02
C ARG A 112 -2.81 -19.39 -24.36
N SER A 113 -3.55 -19.22 -25.46
CA SER A 113 -3.00 -19.27 -26.83
C SER A 113 -1.93 -18.21 -27.06
N GLU A 114 -2.11 -17.03 -26.49
CA GLU A 114 -1.14 -15.94 -26.48
C GLU A 114 -0.36 -15.94 -25.16
N PRO A 115 0.98 -15.87 -25.19
CA PRO A 115 1.77 -15.79 -23.98
C PRO A 115 1.51 -14.49 -23.21
N ASP A 116 1.48 -14.60 -21.89
CA ASP A 116 1.24 -13.48 -20.98
C ASP A 116 2.46 -13.15 -20.13
N LEU A 117 2.78 -11.87 -20.04
CA LEU A 117 3.73 -11.34 -19.07
C LEU A 117 3.02 -10.96 -17.78
N LEU A 118 3.64 -11.23 -16.63
CA LEU A 118 3.23 -10.66 -15.35
C LEU A 118 3.41 -9.13 -15.41
N ARG A 119 2.32 -8.36 -15.30
CA ARG A 119 2.27 -6.88 -15.37
C ARG A 119 1.92 -6.21 -14.02
N ALA A 120 1.54 -7.00 -13.01
CA ALA A 120 1.15 -6.49 -11.70
C ALA A 120 2.18 -5.54 -11.06
N PRO A 121 1.78 -4.69 -10.08
CA PRO A 121 2.72 -3.91 -9.28
C PRO A 121 3.57 -4.85 -8.38
N ILE A 122 4.65 -5.38 -8.95
CA ILE A 122 5.48 -6.43 -8.36
C ILE A 122 6.64 -5.90 -7.50
N GLY A 123 6.70 -4.60 -7.23
CA GLY A 123 7.83 -3.97 -6.53
C GLY A 123 8.19 -4.66 -5.20
N MET A 124 7.16 -5.09 -4.46
CA MET A 124 7.32 -5.80 -3.19
C MET A 124 7.94 -7.20 -3.32
N PHE A 125 7.79 -7.86 -4.48
CA PHE A 125 8.19 -9.26 -4.69
C PHE A 125 9.57 -9.41 -5.33
N LEU A 126 10.12 -8.37 -5.95
CA LEU A 126 11.38 -8.46 -6.70
C LEU A 126 12.56 -8.91 -5.83
N ALA A 127 12.81 -8.26 -4.69
CA ALA A 127 13.91 -8.66 -3.81
C ALA A 127 13.67 -10.03 -3.13
N PRO A 128 12.49 -10.32 -2.57
CA PRO A 128 12.19 -11.66 -2.04
C PRO A 128 12.33 -12.78 -3.09
N ALA A 129 11.98 -12.55 -4.35
CA ALA A 129 12.13 -13.53 -5.41
C ALA A 129 13.60 -13.83 -5.77
N LEU A 130 14.51 -12.86 -5.64
CA LEU A 130 15.94 -13.14 -5.73
C LEU A 130 16.43 -13.99 -4.56
N VAL A 131 15.94 -13.74 -3.35
CA VAL A 131 16.25 -14.59 -2.19
C VAL A 131 15.71 -16.00 -2.40
N PHE A 132 14.52 -16.13 -3.00
CA PHE A 132 13.97 -17.44 -3.40
C PHE A 132 14.95 -18.21 -4.28
N LYS A 133 15.48 -17.56 -5.34
CA LYS A 133 16.41 -18.20 -6.30
C LYS A 133 17.69 -18.70 -5.63
N LEU A 134 18.15 -18.01 -4.59
CA LEU A 134 19.43 -18.30 -3.93
C LEU A 134 19.29 -19.28 -2.76
N LEU A 135 18.22 -19.15 -1.97
CA LEU A 135 18.07 -19.79 -0.66
C LEU A 135 16.77 -20.57 -0.49
N GLY A 136 15.88 -20.56 -1.50
CA GLY A 136 14.62 -21.32 -1.51
C GLY A 136 13.41 -20.57 -0.95
N PRO A 137 12.22 -21.20 -0.99
CA PRO A 137 10.92 -20.57 -0.69
C PRO A 137 10.86 -19.98 0.71
N ARG A 138 11.29 -20.75 1.72
CA ARG A 138 11.23 -20.31 3.11
C ARG A 138 12.02 -19.03 3.37
N ALA A 139 13.20 -18.91 2.76
CA ALA A 139 14.03 -17.71 2.89
C ALA A 139 13.37 -16.50 2.22
N ALA A 140 12.66 -16.70 1.10
CA ALA A 140 11.90 -15.65 0.42
C ALA A 140 10.76 -15.09 1.29
N ASP A 141 10.03 -15.97 2.00
CA ASP A 141 8.96 -15.55 2.90
C ASP A 141 9.47 -14.68 4.06
N ILE A 142 10.63 -15.06 4.62
CA ILE A 142 11.30 -14.29 5.67
C ILE A 142 11.87 -12.98 5.11
N ALA A 143 12.41 -12.98 3.90
CA ALA A 143 12.91 -11.77 3.24
C ALA A 143 11.77 -10.77 2.97
N LEU A 144 10.60 -11.26 2.56
CA LEU A 144 9.40 -10.43 2.40
C LEU A 144 8.99 -9.79 3.73
N LEU A 145 8.88 -10.59 4.80
CA LEU A 145 8.56 -10.11 6.14
C LEU A 145 9.56 -9.06 6.64
N ALA A 146 10.86 -9.34 6.50
CA ALA A 146 11.93 -8.45 6.95
C ALA A 146 11.92 -7.13 6.16
N GLN A 147 11.73 -7.20 4.84
CA GLN A 147 11.60 -6.03 3.97
C GLN A 147 10.43 -5.14 4.40
N ASN A 148 9.22 -5.71 4.45
CA ASN A 148 8.01 -4.94 4.73
C ASN A 148 8.04 -4.37 6.16
N THR A 149 8.50 -5.17 7.12
CA THR A 149 8.71 -4.72 8.51
C THR A 149 9.65 -3.53 8.56
N THR A 150 10.78 -3.59 7.85
CA THR A 150 11.74 -2.50 7.83
C THR A 150 11.12 -1.24 7.22
N LEU A 151 10.46 -1.33 6.07
CA LEU A 151 9.86 -0.17 5.40
C LEU A 151 8.75 0.47 6.23
N VAL A 152 7.86 -0.33 6.83
CA VAL A 152 6.80 0.16 7.71
C VAL A 152 7.40 0.79 8.97
N ALA A 153 8.39 0.16 9.60
CA ALA A 153 9.06 0.70 10.78
C ALA A 153 9.74 2.05 10.50
N LEU A 154 10.38 2.20 9.34
CA LEU A 154 10.99 3.45 8.91
C LEU A 154 9.94 4.56 8.70
N LEU A 155 8.80 4.24 8.08
CA LEU A 155 7.69 5.18 7.90
C LEU A 155 7.04 5.59 9.23
N LEU A 156 6.81 4.65 10.14
CA LEU A 156 6.32 4.93 11.49
C LEU A 156 7.32 5.79 12.28
N ALA A 157 8.62 5.51 12.16
CA ALA A 157 9.67 6.29 12.78
C ALA A 157 9.73 7.72 12.23
N LEU A 158 9.57 7.91 10.91
CA LEU A 158 9.43 9.23 10.31
C LEU A 158 8.17 9.95 10.81
N GLY A 159 7.03 9.25 10.85
CA GLY A 159 5.76 9.75 11.38
C GLY A 159 5.84 10.14 12.85
N SER A 160 6.65 9.45 13.66
CA SER A 160 6.85 9.78 15.07
C SER A 160 7.42 11.18 15.31
N GLN A 161 8.11 11.76 14.31
CA GLN A 161 8.59 13.14 14.40
C GLN A 161 7.43 14.12 14.55
N LEU A 162 6.23 13.77 14.07
CA LEU A 162 5.01 14.56 14.27
C LEU A 162 4.64 14.65 15.76
N PHE A 163 5.27 13.94 16.69
CA PHE A 163 4.91 14.06 18.10
C PHE A 163 6.14 14.49 18.93
N ALA A 164 5.94 15.52 19.76
CA ALA A 164 7.03 16.20 20.43
C ALA A 164 7.72 15.30 21.45
N ASP A 165 6.95 14.74 22.37
CA ASP A 165 7.39 13.90 23.48
C ASP A 165 7.02 12.41 23.28
N GLN A 166 7.59 11.54 24.11
CA GLN A 166 7.41 10.09 24.02
C GLN A 166 5.95 9.67 24.25
N ARG A 167 5.22 10.31 25.18
CA ARG A 167 3.83 9.95 25.46
C ARG A 167 2.96 10.27 24.24
N SER A 168 3.14 11.44 23.65
CA SER A 168 2.43 11.83 22.42
C SER A 168 2.75 10.89 21.25
N ARG A 169 4.01 10.43 21.12
CA ARG A 169 4.40 9.43 20.11
C ARG A 169 3.69 8.10 20.31
N LEU A 170 3.60 7.61 21.54
CA LEU A 170 2.94 6.34 21.86
C LEU A 170 1.42 6.43 21.64
N ILE A 171 0.79 7.55 22.05
CA ILE A 171 -0.64 7.78 21.80
C ILE A 171 -0.91 7.87 20.29
N GLY A 172 -0.11 8.64 19.55
CA GLY A 172 -0.25 8.75 18.10
C GLY A 172 -0.05 7.43 17.38
N LEU A 173 0.94 6.62 17.80
CA LEU A 173 1.16 5.28 17.26
C LEU A 173 -0.02 4.34 17.56
N ALA A 174 -0.53 4.35 18.79
CA ALA A 174 -1.68 3.53 19.18
C ALA A 174 -2.94 3.90 18.38
N ILE A 175 -3.23 5.20 18.25
CA ILE A 175 -4.34 5.69 17.43
C ILE A 175 -4.14 5.30 15.98
N PHE A 176 -2.93 5.45 15.44
CA PHE A 176 -2.65 5.08 14.05
C PHE A 176 -2.93 3.60 13.77
N VAL A 177 -2.45 2.70 14.64
CA VAL A 177 -2.69 1.25 14.50
C VAL A 177 -4.17 0.90 14.64
N LEU A 178 -4.89 1.54 15.58
CA LEU A 178 -6.30 1.24 15.86
C LEU A 178 -7.28 2.03 14.99
N PHE A 179 -6.80 2.87 14.07
CA PHE A 179 -7.65 3.73 13.25
C PHE A 179 -8.45 2.92 12.24
N SER A 180 -9.78 3.11 12.26
CA SER A 180 -10.75 2.50 11.35
C SER A 180 -12.04 3.33 11.27
N GLY A 181 -12.87 3.08 10.26
CA GLY A 181 -14.28 3.43 10.30
C GLY A 181 -15.02 2.64 11.39
N MET A 182 -16.28 2.99 11.67
CA MET A 182 -17.16 2.22 12.56
C MET A 182 -17.81 1.04 11.82
N ASP A 183 -17.01 0.25 11.10
CA ASP A 183 -17.48 -0.83 10.22
C ASP A 183 -18.31 -1.86 10.98
N ALA A 184 -17.97 -2.14 12.24
CA ALA A 184 -18.74 -3.07 13.09
C ALA A 184 -20.21 -2.65 13.24
N ILE A 185 -20.52 -1.36 13.23
CA ILE A 185 -21.91 -0.88 13.24
C ILE A 185 -22.54 -1.07 11.86
N GLY A 186 -21.84 -0.69 10.80
CA GLY A 186 -22.32 -0.84 9.42
C GLY A 186 -22.64 -2.29 9.07
N ASP A 187 -21.72 -3.19 9.38
CA ASP A 187 -21.84 -4.64 9.16
C ASP A 187 -22.98 -5.26 9.97
N LEU A 188 -23.13 -4.88 11.25
CA LEU A 188 -24.25 -5.35 12.07
C LEU A 188 -25.60 -4.85 11.53
N LEU A 189 -25.67 -3.61 11.04
CA LEU A 189 -26.90 -3.03 10.48
C LEU A 189 -27.29 -3.68 9.15
N MET A 190 -26.32 -3.97 8.28
CA MET A 190 -26.59 -4.51 6.94
C MET A 190 -26.75 -6.03 6.94
N GLN A 191 -25.95 -6.74 7.74
CA GLN A 191 -25.88 -8.21 7.72
C GLN A 191 -26.51 -8.87 8.95
N GLY A 192 -26.88 -8.11 9.98
CA GLY A 192 -27.43 -8.64 11.22
C GLY A 192 -26.43 -9.41 12.09
N MET A 193 -25.16 -9.48 11.68
CA MET A 193 -24.08 -10.15 12.38
C MET A 193 -22.73 -9.53 12.01
N LEU A 194 -21.69 -9.79 12.82
CA LEU A 194 -20.32 -9.42 12.49
C LEU A 194 -19.70 -10.52 11.62
N THR A 195 -19.39 -10.17 10.37
CA THR A 195 -18.79 -11.05 9.36
C THR A 195 -17.29 -11.23 9.59
N GLY A 196 -16.65 -12.10 8.79
CA GLY A 196 -15.22 -12.35 8.89
C GLY A 196 -14.34 -11.18 8.42
N HIS A 197 -14.86 -10.26 7.61
CA HIS A 197 -14.18 -9.05 7.14
C HIS A 197 -15.21 -7.91 7.15
N LEU A 198 -15.08 -6.97 8.09
CA LEU A 198 -16.17 -6.03 8.39
C LEU A 198 -16.31 -4.89 7.37
N GLU A 199 -15.26 -4.54 6.64
CA GLU A 199 -15.12 -3.24 5.96
C GLU A 199 -15.81 -3.12 4.59
N ASP A 200 -16.26 -4.23 4.02
CA ASP A 200 -16.97 -4.29 2.73
C ASP A 200 -18.50 -4.35 2.90
N TRP A 201 -19.00 -3.98 4.09
CA TRP A 201 -20.42 -4.01 4.48
C TRP A 201 -21.35 -3.20 3.57
N ALA A 202 -20.82 -2.20 2.86
CA ALA A 202 -21.56 -1.37 1.91
C ALA A 202 -21.15 -1.59 0.45
N GLU A 203 -20.44 -2.66 0.10
CA GLU A 203 -19.80 -2.89 -1.22
C GLU A 203 -18.77 -1.82 -1.64
N ILE A 204 -18.50 -0.87 -0.75
CA ILE A 204 -17.49 0.18 -0.80
C ILE A 204 -16.75 0.14 0.54
N GLN A 205 -15.46 0.49 0.54
CA GLN A 205 -14.56 0.23 1.67
C GLN A 205 -13.46 1.29 1.89
N TYR A 206 -13.32 1.76 3.13
CA TYR A 206 -12.09 2.42 3.58
C TYR A 206 -11.34 1.52 4.54
N SER A 207 -10.14 1.11 4.13
CA SER A 207 -9.41 0.13 4.90
C SER A 207 -8.76 0.73 6.15
N SER A 208 -8.98 0.08 7.29
CA SER A 208 -8.26 0.35 8.54
C SER A 208 -6.76 0.13 8.38
N THR A 209 -5.97 0.71 9.28
CA THR A 209 -4.50 0.52 9.26
C THR A 209 -4.10 -0.95 9.35
N ILE A 210 -4.79 -1.75 10.18
CA ILE A 210 -4.51 -3.18 10.30
C ILE A 210 -4.91 -3.92 9.03
N THR A 211 -6.09 -3.64 8.45
CA THR A 211 -6.49 -4.23 7.16
C THR A 211 -5.48 -3.91 6.07
N LEU A 212 -5.03 -2.66 5.97
CA LEU A 212 -4.04 -2.26 4.98
C LEU A 212 -2.75 -3.08 5.08
N LEU A 213 -2.25 -3.33 6.29
CA LEU A 213 -1.07 -4.17 6.50
C LEU A 213 -1.36 -5.66 6.24
N PHE A 214 -2.56 -6.13 6.57
CA PHE A 214 -2.92 -7.54 6.50
C PHE A 214 -3.24 -8.00 5.08
N TRP A 215 -3.79 -7.10 4.28
CA TRP A 215 -4.23 -7.39 2.92
C TRP A 215 -3.33 -6.78 1.88
N VAL A 216 -2.78 -5.59 2.08
CA VAL A 216 -2.17 -4.81 0.98
C VAL A 216 -0.97 -3.96 1.43
N PRO A 217 0.05 -4.55 2.07
CA PRO A 217 1.17 -3.80 2.66
C PRO A 217 1.91 -2.92 1.65
N GLN A 218 2.03 -3.37 0.39
CA GLN A 218 2.63 -2.56 -0.69
C GLN A 218 1.88 -1.27 -0.98
N HIS A 219 0.54 -1.29 -0.88
CA HIS A 219 -0.29 -0.11 -1.07
C HIS A 219 -0.22 0.82 0.13
N ALA A 220 -0.20 0.25 1.35
CA ALA A 220 -0.02 0.98 2.61
C ALA A 220 1.30 1.77 2.60
N ILE A 221 2.42 1.10 2.30
CA ILE A 221 3.76 1.71 2.24
C ILE A 221 3.77 2.89 1.25
N ALA A 222 3.27 2.69 0.03
CA ALA A 222 3.25 3.75 -0.99
C ALA A 222 2.38 4.95 -0.60
N GLY A 223 1.18 4.72 -0.06
CA GLY A 223 0.31 5.79 0.42
C GLY A 223 0.90 6.54 1.62
N TRP A 224 1.55 5.83 2.55
CA TRP A 224 2.19 6.45 3.71
C TRP A 224 3.47 7.21 3.38
N VAL A 225 4.23 6.83 2.34
CA VAL A 225 5.30 7.68 1.78
C VAL A 225 4.73 9.04 1.35
N GLY A 226 3.57 9.03 0.67
CA GLY A 226 2.82 10.24 0.32
C GLY A 226 2.39 11.05 1.54
N ALA A 227 1.73 10.40 2.50
CA ALA A 227 1.16 11.05 3.68
C ALA A 227 2.21 11.64 4.62
N VAL A 228 3.20 10.84 5.03
CA VAL A 228 4.27 11.25 5.96
C VAL A 228 5.12 12.33 5.31
N GLY A 229 5.44 12.20 4.03
CA GLY A 229 6.16 13.23 3.29
C GLY A 229 5.39 14.56 3.22
N TYR A 230 4.09 14.51 2.89
CA TYR A 230 3.23 15.69 2.89
C TYR A 230 3.15 16.37 4.27
N MET A 231 2.88 15.59 5.32
CA MET A 231 2.75 16.11 6.69
C MET A 231 4.06 16.73 7.20
N LEU A 232 5.19 16.07 6.99
CA LEU A 232 6.49 16.58 7.41
C LEU A 232 6.95 17.78 6.57
N TRP A 233 6.62 17.81 5.27
CA TRP A 233 6.82 18.99 4.43
C TRP A 233 6.00 20.18 4.94
N ARG A 234 4.74 19.93 5.32
CA ARG A 234 3.84 20.95 5.86
C ARG A 234 4.34 21.58 7.16
N GLU A 235 5.05 20.81 7.97
CA GLU A 235 5.73 21.30 9.18
C GLU A 235 7.13 21.88 8.92
N GLY A 236 7.57 21.96 7.67
CA GLY A 236 8.90 22.46 7.30
C GLY A 236 10.06 21.54 7.70
N ARG A 237 9.78 20.26 8.00
CA ARG A 237 10.78 19.27 8.45
C ARG A 237 11.38 18.46 7.31
N VAL A 238 10.68 18.39 6.18
CA VAL A 238 11.12 17.69 4.97
C VAL A 238 11.15 18.69 3.81
N PRO A 239 12.28 18.83 3.11
CA PRO A 239 12.36 19.62 1.89
C PRO A 239 11.47 19.01 0.78
N LEU A 240 10.93 19.87 -0.09
CA LEU A 240 10.01 19.44 -1.16
C LEU A 240 10.68 18.47 -2.16
N ALA A 241 11.86 18.81 -2.69
CA ALA A 241 12.53 18.01 -3.73
C ALA A 241 12.75 16.53 -3.38
N PRO A 242 13.35 16.14 -2.23
CA PRO A 242 13.56 14.73 -1.91
C PRO A 242 12.26 13.94 -1.75
N TRP A 243 11.23 14.56 -1.16
CA TRP A 243 9.92 13.91 -1.03
C TRP A 243 9.29 13.68 -2.40
N LEU A 244 9.23 14.71 -3.26
CA LEU A 244 8.68 14.57 -4.61
C LEU A 244 9.46 13.55 -5.45
N ALA A 245 10.77 13.43 -5.25
CA ALA A 245 11.59 12.46 -5.95
C ALA A 245 11.34 11.02 -5.53
N LEU A 246 10.74 10.77 -4.36
CA LEU A 246 10.38 9.41 -3.95
C LEU A 246 9.08 8.91 -4.57
N LEU A 247 8.18 9.80 -4.92
CA LEU A 247 6.83 9.44 -5.34
C LEU A 247 6.81 8.60 -6.64
N PRO A 248 7.53 8.95 -7.72
CA PRO A 248 7.57 8.08 -8.91
C PRO A 248 8.04 6.65 -8.60
N LEU A 249 8.97 6.50 -7.63
CA LEU A 249 9.53 5.19 -7.26
C LEU A 249 8.51 4.28 -6.57
N THR A 250 7.42 4.83 -5.99
CA THR A 250 6.36 4.03 -5.38
C THR A 250 5.40 3.44 -6.40
N ALA A 251 5.43 3.89 -7.67
CA ALA A 251 4.51 3.43 -8.71
C ALA A 251 4.57 1.91 -8.91
N LEU A 252 5.78 1.34 -8.89
CA LEU A 252 6.02 -0.10 -9.04
C LEU A 252 5.46 -0.94 -7.87
N TRP A 253 5.28 -0.33 -6.71
CA TRP A 253 4.68 -0.95 -5.54
C TRP A 253 3.16 -0.77 -5.52
N SER A 254 2.68 0.40 -5.94
CA SER A 254 1.27 0.77 -5.87
C SER A 254 1.00 2.00 -6.74
N PRO A 255 0.55 1.83 -8.00
CA PRO A 255 0.15 2.96 -8.83
C PRO A 255 -1.05 3.70 -8.23
N LEU A 256 -2.00 2.96 -7.63
CA LEU A 256 -3.19 3.55 -7.01
C LEU A 256 -2.86 4.38 -5.76
N GLY A 257 -1.90 3.92 -4.94
CA GLY A 257 -1.44 4.67 -3.76
C GLY A 257 -0.67 5.93 -4.16
N LEU A 258 0.10 5.88 -5.25
CA LEU A 258 0.72 7.06 -5.85
C LEU A 258 -0.35 8.06 -6.29
N MET A 259 -1.37 7.61 -7.05
CA MET A 259 -2.49 8.45 -7.47
C MET A 259 -3.22 9.09 -6.27
N GLY A 260 -3.44 8.34 -5.19
CA GLY A 260 -4.01 8.85 -3.95
C GLY A 260 -3.20 9.93 -3.25
N ALA A 261 -1.87 9.98 -3.48
CA ALA A 261 -1.02 11.05 -2.98
C ALA A 261 -1.04 12.32 -3.86
N MET A 262 -1.42 12.21 -5.14
CA MET A 262 -1.34 13.33 -6.10
C MET A 262 -2.14 14.57 -5.71
N PRO A 263 -3.35 14.49 -5.13
CA PRO A 263 -4.07 15.70 -4.69
C PRO A 263 -3.26 16.52 -3.67
N PHE A 264 -2.56 15.85 -2.75
CA PHE A 264 -1.74 16.48 -1.72
C PHE A 264 -0.43 17.05 -2.29
N VAL A 265 0.14 16.38 -3.28
CA VAL A 265 1.28 16.89 -4.07
C VAL A 265 0.89 18.14 -4.83
N ALA A 266 -0.28 18.15 -5.48
CA ALA A 266 -0.78 19.31 -6.21
C ALA A 266 -0.97 20.51 -5.26
N LEU A 267 -1.55 20.29 -4.07
CA LEU A 267 -1.66 21.33 -3.04
C LEU A 267 -0.29 21.83 -2.57
N ALA A 268 0.68 20.93 -2.37
CA ALA A 268 2.04 21.30 -1.98
C ALA A 268 2.74 22.14 -3.06
N GLY A 269 2.63 21.74 -4.32
CA GLY A 269 3.14 22.47 -5.48
C GLY A 269 2.49 23.85 -5.62
N LEU A 270 1.16 23.91 -5.55
CA LEU A 270 0.42 25.17 -5.63
C LEU A 270 0.83 26.15 -4.53
N ARG A 271 0.95 25.68 -3.29
CA ARG A 271 1.41 26.52 -2.17
C ARG A 271 2.83 27.02 -2.37
N THR A 272 3.73 26.15 -2.83
CA THR A 272 5.14 26.51 -3.08
C THR A 272 5.24 27.55 -4.20
N LEU A 273 4.41 27.42 -5.24
CA LEU A 273 4.30 28.37 -6.35
C LEU A 273 3.74 29.72 -5.89
N ILE A 274 2.62 29.73 -5.16
CA ILE A 274 2.00 30.96 -4.61
C ILE A 274 2.99 31.67 -3.68
N ALA A 275 3.70 30.92 -2.83
CA ALA A 275 4.71 31.46 -1.93
C ALA A 275 6.00 31.89 -2.66
N ARG A 276 6.13 31.64 -3.98
CA ARG A 276 7.33 31.92 -4.78
C ARG A 276 8.61 31.30 -4.19
N THR A 277 8.49 30.12 -3.60
CA THR A 277 9.60 29.40 -2.96
C THR A 277 10.11 28.22 -3.78
N LEU A 278 9.52 27.99 -4.97
CA LEU A 278 9.88 26.89 -5.86
C LEU A 278 11.29 27.11 -6.41
N ARG A 279 12.16 26.10 -6.23
CA ARG A 279 13.53 26.13 -6.73
C ARG A 279 13.67 25.15 -7.88
N LEU A 280 14.65 25.37 -8.75
CA LEU A 280 14.94 24.49 -9.90
C LEU A 280 15.14 23.01 -9.46
N ARG A 281 15.76 22.79 -8.30
CA ARG A 281 15.95 21.44 -7.72
C ARG A 281 14.64 20.72 -7.38
N ASP A 282 13.57 21.46 -7.08
CA ASP A 282 12.24 20.91 -6.79
C ASP A 282 11.54 20.38 -8.04
N VAL A 283 12.11 20.67 -9.23
CA VAL A 283 11.66 20.14 -10.53
C VAL A 283 12.65 19.10 -11.07
N LEU A 284 13.94 19.42 -11.10
CA LEU A 284 14.96 18.55 -11.72
C LEU A 284 15.12 17.20 -11.03
N VAL A 285 15.08 17.17 -9.69
CA VAL A 285 15.30 15.91 -8.94
C VAL A 285 14.11 14.97 -9.06
N PRO A 286 12.86 15.41 -8.93
CA PRO A 286 11.71 14.57 -9.26
C PRO A 286 11.67 14.15 -10.72
N ALA A 287 12.07 15.01 -11.65
CA ALA A 287 12.17 14.66 -13.07
C ALA A 287 13.20 13.55 -13.32
N ALA A 288 14.38 13.61 -12.68
CA ALA A 288 15.38 12.54 -12.77
C ALA A 288 14.87 11.21 -12.22
N SER A 289 14.13 11.24 -11.11
CA SER A 289 13.47 10.06 -10.55
C SER A 289 12.37 9.52 -11.48
N LEU A 290 11.59 10.40 -12.10
CA LEU A 290 10.57 10.02 -13.09
C LEU A 290 11.20 9.34 -14.31
N LEU A 291 12.32 9.88 -14.82
CA LEU A 291 13.06 9.28 -15.92
C LEU A 291 13.56 7.86 -15.58
N LEU A 292 14.05 7.65 -14.36
CA LEU A 292 14.41 6.32 -13.86
C LEU A 292 13.20 5.36 -13.85
N CYS A 293 12.00 5.87 -13.57
CA CYS A 293 10.78 5.08 -13.47
C CYS A 293 10.07 4.83 -14.82
N LEU A 294 10.53 5.42 -15.93
CA LEU A 294 9.84 5.32 -17.22
C LEU A 294 9.57 3.87 -17.66
N PRO A 295 10.53 2.93 -17.61
CA PRO A 295 10.25 1.53 -17.96
C PRO A 295 9.17 0.91 -17.08
N SER A 296 9.15 1.24 -15.79
CA SER A 296 8.15 0.75 -14.84
C SER A 296 6.77 1.32 -15.09
N LEU A 297 6.67 2.60 -15.46
CA LEU A 297 5.40 3.22 -15.82
C LEU A 297 4.86 2.65 -17.14
N ILE A 298 5.72 2.40 -18.13
CA ILE A 298 5.35 1.75 -19.39
C ILE A 298 4.91 0.30 -19.11
N TYR A 299 5.63 -0.42 -18.25
CA TYR A 299 5.27 -1.76 -17.80
C TYR A 299 3.88 -1.79 -17.15
N LEU A 300 3.62 -0.90 -16.17
CA LEU A 300 2.31 -0.84 -15.51
C LEU A 300 1.18 -0.41 -16.46
N GLY A 301 1.46 0.44 -17.44
CA GLY A 301 0.50 0.93 -18.42
C GLY A 301 0.27 0.03 -19.64
N ALA A 302 1.03 -1.06 -19.79
CA ALA A 302 0.90 -1.93 -20.96
C ALA A 302 -0.44 -2.69 -20.95
N ALA A 303 -1.04 -2.90 -22.13
CA ALA A 303 -2.31 -3.62 -22.28
C ALA A 303 -3.40 -3.19 -21.28
N SER A 304 -3.52 -1.89 -21.00
CA SER A 304 -4.44 -1.33 -20.01
C SER A 304 -5.90 -1.27 -20.47
N ASP A 305 -6.23 -1.85 -21.64
CA ASP A 305 -7.58 -1.84 -22.22
C ASP A 305 -8.62 -2.39 -21.21
N ASP A 306 -8.22 -3.39 -20.43
CA ASP A 306 -9.06 -4.04 -19.42
C ASP A 306 -9.00 -3.34 -18.04
N VAL A 307 -8.24 -2.26 -17.89
CA VAL A 307 -8.07 -1.49 -16.63
C VAL A 307 -8.51 -0.05 -16.89
N GLY A 308 -9.81 0.13 -17.14
CA GLY A 308 -10.41 1.41 -17.46
C GLY A 308 -10.68 2.31 -16.25
N PHE A 309 -10.88 3.59 -16.53
CA PHE A 309 -11.42 4.58 -15.60
C PHE A 309 -12.94 4.67 -15.82
N HIS A 310 -13.71 4.43 -14.77
CA HIS A 310 -15.16 4.42 -14.82
C HIS A 310 -15.74 5.29 -13.70
N PHE A 311 -16.86 5.94 -13.98
CA PHE A 311 -17.69 6.52 -12.94
C PHE A 311 -18.51 5.40 -12.31
N GLN A 312 -18.45 5.28 -10.98
CA GLN A 312 -19.21 4.28 -10.22
C GLN A 312 -20.44 4.96 -9.62
N PRO A 313 -21.65 4.76 -10.17
CA PRO A 313 -22.87 5.33 -9.62
C PRO A 313 -23.22 4.61 -8.31
N ILE A 314 -23.08 5.30 -7.19
CA ILE A 314 -23.46 4.78 -5.86
C ILE A 314 -24.79 5.43 -5.46
N PRO A 315 -25.80 4.64 -5.06
CA PRO A 315 -27.03 5.16 -4.46
C PRO A 315 -26.74 6.16 -3.33
N PHE A 316 -27.37 7.32 -3.36
CA PHE A 316 -27.10 8.40 -2.39
C PHE A 316 -27.25 7.96 -0.94
N VAL A 317 -28.26 7.14 -0.62
CA VAL A 317 -28.49 6.62 0.73
C VAL A 317 -27.35 5.69 1.17
N GLN A 318 -26.89 4.79 0.29
CA GLN A 318 -25.75 3.90 0.56
C GLN A 318 -24.47 4.71 0.81
N TRP A 319 -24.17 5.68 -0.05
CA TRP A 319 -23.02 6.58 0.12
C TRP A 319 -23.13 7.38 1.43
N LEU A 320 -24.30 7.93 1.75
CA LEU A 320 -24.50 8.73 2.96
C LEU A 320 -24.32 7.88 4.23
N LEU A 321 -24.90 6.68 4.26
CA LEU A 321 -24.74 5.75 5.38
C LEU A 321 -23.27 5.34 5.56
N PHE A 322 -22.60 5.00 4.46
CA PHE A 322 -21.17 4.70 4.47
C PHE A 322 -20.36 5.85 5.07
N GLN A 323 -20.50 7.05 4.53
CA GLN A 323 -19.74 8.20 5.04
C GLN A 323 -20.06 8.53 6.50
N THR A 324 -21.29 8.28 6.95
CA THR A 324 -21.74 8.49 8.33
C THR A 324 -21.00 7.60 9.33
N PHE A 325 -20.60 6.38 8.95
CA PHE A 325 -19.86 5.49 9.84
C PHE A 325 -18.35 5.51 9.61
N GLU A 326 -17.91 5.89 8.41
CA GLU A 326 -16.51 5.77 8.00
C GLU A 326 -15.68 7.02 8.30
N THR A 327 -16.09 8.18 7.77
CA THR A 327 -15.23 9.37 7.73
C THR A 327 -15.84 10.59 8.39
N LEU A 328 -17.15 10.81 8.27
CA LEU A 328 -17.85 11.96 8.88
C LEU A 328 -17.69 12.05 10.40
N PRO A 329 -17.69 10.94 11.17
CA PRO A 329 -17.44 10.97 12.61
C PRO A 329 -16.08 11.57 13.00
N TYR A 330 -15.12 11.55 12.08
CA TYR A 330 -13.81 12.17 12.24
C TYR A 330 -13.77 13.58 11.62
N LEU A 331 -14.22 13.70 10.38
CA LEU A 331 -14.11 14.92 9.58
C LEU A 331 -14.97 16.08 10.11
N ILE A 332 -16.20 15.82 10.56
CA ILE A 332 -17.10 16.88 11.04
C ILE A 332 -16.56 17.51 12.34
N PRO A 333 -16.20 16.75 13.39
CA PRO A 333 -15.59 17.33 14.58
C PRO A 333 -14.29 18.09 14.28
N LEU A 334 -13.43 17.57 13.38
CA LEU A 334 -12.21 18.27 12.96
C LEU A 334 -12.51 19.60 12.24
N ALA A 335 -13.54 19.63 11.38
CA ALA A 335 -13.95 20.83 10.67
C ALA A 335 -14.53 21.90 11.60
N ILE A 336 -15.30 21.49 12.61
CA ILE A 336 -15.90 22.39 13.60
C ILE A 336 -14.85 22.92 14.58
N ALA A 337 -13.88 22.08 15.00
CA ALA A 337 -12.78 22.49 15.86
C ALA A 337 -11.92 23.62 15.23
N GLY A 338 -11.99 23.81 13.90
CA GLY A 338 -12.15 25.11 13.25
C GLY A 338 -11.05 26.18 13.30
N ARG A 339 -10.09 26.15 14.23
CA ARG A 339 -9.10 27.24 14.39
C ARG A 339 -7.63 26.82 14.57
N SER A 340 -7.33 25.56 14.85
CA SER A 340 -5.95 25.06 14.98
C SER A 340 -5.74 23.68 14.34
N THR A 341 -6.29 23.47 13.13
CA THR A 341 -5.98 22.25 12.39
C THR A 341 -4.50 22.24 12.03
N ARG A 342 -3.76 21.30 12.64
CA ARG A 342 -2.30 21.20 12.60
C ARG A 342 -1.66 21.41 11.22
N PHE A 343 -2.30 20.91 10.16
CA PHE A 343 -1.81 21.01 8.79
C PHE A 343 -2.56 22.06 7.95
N GLY A 344 -3.38 22.91 8.55
CA GLY A 344 -4.18 23.94 7.89
C GLY A 344 -5.53 23.47 7.33
N ARG A 345 -6.45 24.42 7.17
CA ARG A 345 -7.84 24.16 6.75
C ARG A 345 -7.94 23.60 5.32
N ASP A 346 -7.10 24.03 4.41
CA ASP A 346 -7.01 23.51 3.05
C ASP A 346 -6.61 22.03 3.01
N SER A 347 -5.70 21.57 3.87
CA SER A 347 -5.34 20.15 3.97
C SER A 347 -6.54 19.32 4.44
N LEU A 348 -7.28 19.82 5.43
CA LEU A 348 -8.48 19.16 5.93
C LEU A 348 -9.58 19.14 4.87
N TRP A 349 -9.85 20.26 4.20
CA TRP A 349 -10.87 20.33 3.15
C TRP A 349 -10.51 19.50 1.92
N LEU A 350 -9.24 19.41 1.57
CA LEU A 350 -8.78 18.52 0.52
C LEU A 350 -9.02 17.05 0.90
N ALA A 351 -8.65 16.63 2.12
CA ALA A 351 -8.93 15.29 2.60
C ALA A 351 -10.43 15.00 2.65
N PHE A 352 -11.23 15.97 3.09
CA PHE A 352 -12.68 15.90 3.10
C PHE A 352 -13.23 15.67 1.68
N ALA A 353 -12.90 16.57 0.74
CA ALA A 353 -13.38 16.47 -0.64
C ALA A 353 -12.92 15.16 -1.30
N TRP A 354 -11.67 14.77 -1.10
CA TRP A 354 -11.13 13.53 -1.64
C TRP A 354 -11.87 12.29 -1.11
N LEU A 355 -12.08 12.20 0.20
CA LEU A 355 -12.80 11.08 0.82
C LEU A 355 -14.31 11.09 0.53
N MET A 356 -14.91 12.22 0.14
CA MET A 356 -16.31 12.25 -0.31
C MET A 356 -16.46 11.81 -1.77
N LEU A 357 -15.48 12.15 -2.62
CA LEU A 357 -15.56 11.98 -4.08
C LEU A 357 -14.96 10.67 -4.57
N ILE A 358 -13.93 10.14 -3.90
CA ILE A 358 -13.24 8.94 -4.36
C ILE A 358 -14.12 7.69 -4.53
N PRO A 359 -15.22 7.47 -3.75
CA PRO A 359 -16.10 6.31 -3.98
C PRO A 359 -16.75 6.30 -5.36
N PHE A 360 -16.93 7.46 -5.99
CA PHE A 360 -17.55 7.57 -7.32
C PHE A 360 -16.57 7.30 -8.47
N VAL A 361 -15.32 6.96 -8.16
CA VAL A 361 -14.27 6.70 -9.15
C VAL A 361 -13.83 5.25 -9.04
N GLN A 362 -14.02 4.51 -10.13
CA GLN A 362 -13.55 3.14 -10.29
C GLN A 362 -12.39 3.10 -11.27
N ILE A 363 -11.29 2.46 -10.87
CA ILE A 363 -10.17 2.13 -11.76
C ILE A 363 -9.95 0.63 -11.68
N GLY A 364 -10.10 -0.05 -12.82
CA GLY A 364 -10.12 -1.51 -12.87
C GLY A 364 -11.51 -2.09 -12.54
N TRP A 365 -11.51 -3.31 -12.01
CA TRP A 365 -12.73 -4.15 -11.94
C TRP A 365 -13.54 -4.03 -10.65
N SER A 366 -12.97 -3.45 -9.60
CA SER A 366 -13.60 -3.38 -8.27
C SER A 366 -13.43 -1.98 -7.68
N THR A 367 -13.80 -1.81 -6.40
CA THR A 367 -13.57 -0.61 -5.59
C THR A 367 -12.10 -0.42 -5.23
N ASP A 368 -11.20 -0.94 -6.07
CA ASP A 368 -9.77 -0.96 -5.81
C ASP A 368 -9.26 0.46 -5.58
N PHE A 369 -9.55 1.35 -6.52
CA PHE A 369 -9.09 2.74 -6.44
C PHE A 369 -9.48 3.44 -5.15
N MET A 370 -10.72 3.29 -4.66
CA MET A 370 -11.12 3.99 -3.43
C MET A 370 -10.40 3.48 -2.18
N MET A 371 -10.16 2.18 -2.02
CA MET A 371 -9.44 1.72 -0.81
C MET A 371 -7.95 2.08 -0.85
N ARG A 372 -7.31 2.11 -2.04
CA ARG A 372 -5.85 2.37 -2.16
C ARG A 372 -5.55 3.87 -2.31
N GLY A 373 -6.42 4.60 -3.01
CA GLY A 373 -6.29 6.04 -3.24
C GLY A 373 -6.70 6.89 -2.03
N SER A 374 -7.41 6.33 -1.06
CA SER A 374 -7.78 7.01 0.20
C SER A 374 -6.69 6.97 1.26
N ILE A 375 -5.72 6.05 1.18
CA ILE A 375 -4.69 5.79 2.21
C ILE A 375 -4.00 7.08 2.68
N THR A 376 -3.60 7.94 1.74
CA THR A 376 -2.92 9.21 2.06
C THR A 376 -3.80 10.15 2.89
N ALA A 377 -5.07 10.27 2.49
CA ALA A 377 -6.02 11.16 3.15
C ALA A 377 -6.43 10.63 4.53
N LEU A 378 -6.65 9.31 4.64
CA LEU A 378 -6.95 8.65 5.91
C LEU A 378 -5.79 8.83 6.89
N ALA A 379 -4.54 8.57 6.49
CA ALA A 379 -3.37 8.78 7.35
C ALA A 379 -3.25 10.23 7.85
N LEU A 380 -3.56 11.22 7.00
CA LEU A 380 -3.59 12.62 7.39
C LEU A 380 -4.67 12.89 8.46
N VAL A 381 -5.89 12.38 8.25
CA VAL A 381 -7.01 12.48 9.20
C VAL A 381 -6.64 11.81 10.53
N THR A 382 -6.06 10.61 10.49
CA THR A 382 -5.61 9.88 11.68
C THR A 382 -4.62 10.68 12.52
N VAL A 383 -3.65 11.37 11.89
CA VAL A 383 -2.70 12.22 12.62
C VAL A 383 -3.38 13.47 13.17
N MET A 384 -4.31 14.09 12.43
CA MET A 384 -5.09 15.22 12.95
C MET A 384 -5.93 14.83 14.17
N VAL A 385 -6.57 13.66 14.15
CA VAL A 385 -7.30 13.08 15.29
C VAL A 385 -6.34 12.81 16.45
N SER A 386 -5.18 12.19 16.18
CA SER A 386 -4.16 11.90 17.19
C SER A 386 -3.70 13.17 17.91
N ASP A 387 -3.47 14.24 17.16
CA ASP A 387 -3.07 15.54 17.70
C ASP A 387 -4.14 16.13 18.64
N HIS A 388 -5.42 16.06 18.25
CA HIS A 388 -6.52 16.51 19.10
C HIS A 388 -6.67 15.68 20.38
N VAL A 389 -6.50 14.36 20.30
CA VAL A 389 -6.56 13.47 21.47
C VAL A 389 -5.39 13.75 22.41
N VAL A 390 -4.18 13.91 21.89
CA VAL A 390 -2.98 14.24 22.67
C VAL A 390 -3.13 15.58 23.39
N GLN A 391 -3.60 16.60 22.68
CA GLN A 391 -3.77 17.95 23.23
C GLN A 391 -5.03 18.09 24.09
N ARG A 392 -5.87 17.05 24.18
CA ARG A 392 -7.22 17.09 24.79
C ARG A 392 -8.06 18.25 24.23
N GLY A 393 -7.98 18.45 22.91
CA GLY A 393 -8.75 19.46 22.20
C GLY A 393 -10.26 19.23 22.29
N GLU A 394 -11.03 20.14 21.71
CA GLU A 394 -12.49 19.98 21.70
C GLU A 394 -12.90 18.62 21.14
N ARG A 395 -13.90 17.99 21.76
CA ARG A 395 -14.46 16.71 21.34
C ARG A 395 -13.46 15.54 21.35
N TRP A 396 -12.32 15.64 22.05
CA TRP A 396 -11.38 14.50 22.15
C TRP A 396 -12.02 13.21 22.67
N ARG A 397 -13.00 13.33 23.59
CA ARG A 397 -13.77 12.19 24.10
C ARG A 397 -14.60 11.51 23.01
N TRP A 398 -15.15 12.29 22.08
CA TRP A 398 -15.87 11.76 20.92
C TRP A 398 -14.95 10.94 20.05
N PHE A 399 -13.76 11.45 19.71
CA PHE A 399 -12.78 10.69 18.95
C PHE A 399 -12.40 9.38 19.65
N MET A 400 -12.23 9.38 20.98
CA MET A 400 -11.95 8.15 21.72
C MET A 400 -13.09 7.13 21.62
N VAL A 401 -14.35 7.56 21.65
CA VAL A 401 -15.51 6.66 21.48
C VAL A 401 -15.54 6.09 20.06
N VAL A 402 -15.41 6.94 19.04
CA VAL A 402 -15.40 6.50 17.64
C VAL A 402 -14.23 5.54 17.37
N LEU A 403 -13.03 5.85 17.88
CA LEU A 403 -11.86 4.98 17.77
C LEU A 403 -12.05 3.64 18.51
N ALA A 404 -12.69 3.65 19.68
CA ALA A 404 -12.96 2.40 20.41
C ALA A 404 -13.89 1.48 19.61
N ILE A 405 -14.95 2.03 19.02
CA ILE A 405 -15.88 1.28 18.15
C ILE A 405 -15.16 0.84 16.87
N GLY A 406 -14.46 1.75 16.18
CA GLY A 406 -13.78 1.43 14.93
C GLY A 406 -12.64 0.43 15.08
N SER A 407 -11.95 0.42 16.24
CA SER A 407 -10.88 -0.55 16.50
C SER A 407 -11.33 -2.01 16.40
N LEU A 408 -12.63 -2.29 16.54
CA LEU A 408 -13.20 -3.63 16.37
C LEU A 408 -12.91 -4.22 14.99
N THR A 409 -12.82 -3.39 13.96
CA THR A 409 -12.49 -3.81 12.59
C THR A 409 -11.10 -4.44 12.51
N GLY A 410 -10.07 -3.71 12.92
CA GLY A 410 -8.71 -4.24 12.95
C GLY A 410 -8.53 -5.39 13.96
N LEU A 411 -9.28 -5.38 15.06
CA LEU A 411 -9.28 -6.49 16.03
C LEU A 411 -9.92 -7.77 15.44
N ALA A 412 -10.92 -7.66 14.57
CA ALA A 412 -11.49 -8.80 13.87
C ALA A 412 -10.46 -9.46 12.92
N GLU A 413 -9.64 -8.65 12.24
CA GLU A 413 -8.51 -9.11 11.43
C GLU A 413 -7.47 -9.87 12.27
N ILE A 414 -7.06 -9.31 13.43
CA ILE A 414 -6.15 -9.97 14.37
C ILE A 414 -6.76 -11.28 14.91
N ARG A 415 -8.04 -11.27 15.27
CA ARG A 415 -8.75 -12.47 15.72
C ARG A 415 -8.70 -13.55 14.63
N ARG A 416 -8.94 -13.20 13.37
CA ARG A 416 -8.86 -14.14 12.25
C ARG A 416 -7.45 -14.72 12.08
N ALA A 417 -6.43 -13.88 12.17
CA ALA A 417 -5.02 -14.30 12.11
C ALA A 417 -4.66 -15.36 13.16
N LEU A 418 -5.23 -15.25 14.36
CA LEU A 418 -4.95 -16.13 15.50
C LEU A 418 -5.80 -17.41 15.50
N LEU A 419 -7.03 -17.37 14.99
CA LEU A 419 -7.95 -18.50 15.03
C LEU A 419 -7.75 -19.49 13.88
N TYR A 420 -7.33 -19.01 12.71
CA TYR A 420 -7.14 -19.84 11.53
C TYR A 420 -5.72 -20.39 11.44
N PRO A 421 -5.54 -21.56 10.78
CA PRO A 421 -4.22 -22.15 10.64
C PRO A 421 -3.29 -21.23 9.85
N ALA A 422 -1.99 -21.34 10.13
CA ALA A 422 -0.96 -20.64 9.39
C ALA A 422 -1.06 -20.90 7.89
N ALA A 423 -0.68 -19.91 7.08
CA ALA A 423 -0.77 -20.03 5.63
C ALA A 423 -0.02 -21.29 5.13
N PRO A 424 -0.62 -22.13 4.26
CA PRO A 424 -0.02 -23.35 3.64
C PRO A 424 0.77 -23.06 2.36
N GLU A 425 1.78 -23.88 2.04
CA GLU A 425 2.78 -23.58 1.01
C GLU A 425 2.14 -23.60 -0.37
N VAL A 426 2.44 -22.59 -1.19
CA VAL A 426 1.91 -22.50 -2.55
C VAL A 426 2.69 -23.41 -3.48
N ARG A 427 1.98 -24.24 -4.24
CA ARG A 427 2.56 -25.20 -5.18
C ARG A 427 2.15 -25.00 -6.63
N CYS A 428 1.05 -24.29 -6.88
CA CYS A 428 0.59 -23.95 -8.23
C CYS A 428 1.24 -22.69 -8.77
N THR A 429 1.08 -22.48 -10.08
CA THR A 429 1.33 -21.17 -10.67
C THR A 429 0.25 -20.17 -10.30
N PHE A 430 0.53 -18.89 -10.54
CA PHE A 430 -0.42 -17.78 -10.48
C PHE A 430 -1.72 -18.10 -11.23
N PHE A 431 -1.64 -18.69 -12.42
CA PHE A 431 -2.82 -18.95 -13.25
C PHE A 431 -3.82 -19.85 -12.54
N LYS A 432 -3.36 -21.00 -12.05
CA LYS A 432 -4.22 -21.96 -11.37
C LYS A 432 -4.63 -21.49 -9.98
N ALA A 433 -3.73 -20.82 -9.25
CA ALA A 433 -4.05 -20.18 -7.99
C ALA A 433 -5.19 -19.16 -8.14
N TRP A 434 -5.16 -18.35 -9.21
CA TRP A 434 -6.22 -17.41 -9.52
C TRP A 434 -7.52 -18.11 -9.86
N ASP A 435 -7.50 -19.14 -10.70
CA ASP A 435 -8.71 -19.88 -11.08
C ASP A 435 -9.37 -20.60 -9.91
N GLN A 436 -8.61 -21.03 -8.90
CA GLN A 436 -9.21 -21.67 -7.72
C GLN A 436 -9.91 -20.68 -6.78
N THR A 437 -9.50 -19.42 -6.77
CA THR A 437 -9.89 -18.46 -5.71
C THR A 437 -10.68 -17.26 -6.25
N PHE A 438 -10.37 -16.83 -7.46
CA PHE A 438 -10.85 -15.59 -8.09
C PHE A 438 -11.34 -15.84 -9.52
N ALA A 439 -11.88 -17.04 -9.83
CA ALA A 439 -12.41 -17.39 -11.15
C ALA A 439 -13.39 -16.36 -11.72
N ALA A 440 -14.21 -15.75 -10.84
CA ALA A 440 -15.17 -14.71 -11.20
C ALA A 440 -14.54 -13.39 -11.68
N PHE A 441 -13.23 -13.18 -11.45
CA PHE A 441 -12.52 -11.96 -11.80
C PHE A 441 -11.53 -12.18 -12.95
N PRO A 442 -11.41 -11.22 -13.88
CA PRO A 442 -10.45 -11.32 -14.97
C PRO A 442 -9.01 -11.10 -14.47
N LYS A 443 -8.06 -11.77 -15.14
CA LYS A 443 -6.63 -11.70 -14.81
C LYS A 443 -5.92 -10.47 -15.39
N GLY A 444 -6.61 -9.62 -16.16
CA GLY A 444 -6.02 -8.48 -16.89
C GLY A 444 -5.37 -7.42 -15.98
N SER A 445 -5.74 -7.38 -14.70
CA SER A 445 -5.06 -6.53 -13.69
C SER A 445 -3.65 -7.02 -13.34
N TYR A 446 -3.35 -8.31 -13.58
CA TYR A 446 -2.05 -8.94 -13.28
C TYR A 446 -1.26 -9.34 -14.52
N LEU A 447 -1.92 -9.52 -15.67
CA LEU A 447 -1.29 -10.04 -16.89
C LEU A 447 -1.40 -9.06 -18.05
N ALA A 448 -0.44 -9.14 -18.97
CA ALA A 448 -0.46 -8.46 -20.24
C ALA A 448 -0.04 -9.41 -21.37
N PRO A 449 -0.85 -9.53 -22.44
CA PRO A 449 -0.44 -10.25 -23.65
C PRO A 449 0.87 -9.69 -24.21
N VAL A 450 1.81 -10.56 -24.56
CA VAL A 450 3.17 -10.17 -24.97
C VAL A 450 3.19 -9.37 -26.27
N ASP A 451 2.24 -9.63 -27.17
CA ASP A 451 2.03 -8.93 -28.43
C ASP A 451 1.59 -7.48 -28.23
N LYS A 452 0.79 -7.21 -27.18
CA LYS A 452 0.36 -5.87 -26.76
C LYS A 452 1.42 -5.09 -25.98
N LEU A 453 2.53 -5.71 -25.59
CA LEU A 453 3.61 -5.00 -24.89
C LEU A 453 4.36 -4.07 -25.85
N PRO A 454 4.68 -2.82 -25.45
CA PRO A 454 5.60 -1.95 -26.18
C PRO A 454 6.97 -2.62 -26.37
N SER A 455 7.61 -2.38 -27.52
CA SER A 455 8.90 -2.98 -27.88
C SER A 455 10.01 -2.72 -26.85
N LEU A 456 9.96 -1.58 -26.14
CA LEU A 456 10.93 -1.20 -25.11
C LEU A 456 10.93 -2.14 -23.90
N ILE A 457 9.78 -2.75 -23.58
CA ILE A 457 9.63 -3.62 -22.40
C ILE A 457 9.32 -5.08 -22.74
N ARG A 458 9.19 -5.39 -24.04
CA ARG A 458 8.89 -6.74 -24.51
C ARG A 458 10.14 -7.61 -24.34
N PRO A 459 10.06 -8.73 -23.59
CA PRO A 459 11.21 -9.61 -23.41
C PRO A 459 11.58 -10.26 -24.74
N SER A 460 12.89 -10.35 -25.03
CA SER A 460 13.42 -10.90 -26.28
C SER A 460 13.38 -12.43 -26.32
N HIS A 461 13.78 -13.07 -25.21
CA HIS A 461 13.86 -14.53 -25.08
C HIS A 461 13.31 -14.99 -23.71
N PRO A 462 12.00 -14.81 -23.44
CA PRO A 462 11.44 -15.20 -22.15
C PRO A 462 11.42 -16.72 -21.99
N ALA A 463 11.75 -17.18 -20.78
CA ALA A 463 11.48 -18.54 -20.37
C ALA A 463 9.96 -18.79 -20.31
N ARG A 464 9.55 -20.03 -20.50
CA ARG A 464 8.15 -20.43 -20.28
C ARG A 464 7.98 -20.79 -18.81
N ALA A 465 6.96 -20.23 -18.17
CA ALA A 465 6.62 -20.58 -16.80
C ALA A 465 6.38 -22.09 -16.68
N SER A 466 6.97 -22.72 -15.66
CA SER A 466 6.78 -24.15 -15.41
C SER A 466 5.30 -24.49 -15.24
N ALA A 467 4.81 -25.43 -16.06
CA ALA A 467 3.42 -25.89 -16.08
C ALA A 467 3.10 -26.97 -15.03
N SER A 468 3.97 -27.18 -14.03
CA SER A 468 3.75 -28.21 -13.00
C SER A 468 2.61 -27.80 -12.07
N GLU A 469 1.41 -28.31 -12.33
CA GLU A 469 0.18 -27.92 -11.63
C GLU A 469 -0.40 -29.08 -10.79
N PRO A 470 -0.03 -29.22 -9.51
CA PRO A 470 -0.60 -30.25 -8.65
C PRO A 470 -2.10 -30.06 -8.49
N ALA A 471 -2.85 -31.14 -8.22
CA ALA A 471 -4.32 -31.08 -8.10
C ALA A 471 -4.79 -30.03 -7.06
N ARG A 472 -4.07 -29.89 -5.94
CA ARG A 472 -4.28 -28.85 -4.93
C ARG A 472 -3.14 -27.84 -4.98
N CYS A 473 -3.48 -26.56 -4.92
CA CYS A 473 -2.49 -25.48 -4.96
C CYS A 473 -1.78 -25.22 -3.65
N TRP A 474 -2.28 -25.79 -2.55
CA TRP A 474 -1.72 -25.60 -1.22
C TRP A 474 -1.56 -26.95 -0.52
N ASP A 475 -0.51 -27.08 0.30
CA ASP A 475 -0.21 -28.31 1.04
C ASP A 475 -1.04 -28.52 2.32
N GLY A 476 -2.00 -27.62 2.57
CA GLY A 476 -2.92 -27.65 3.69
C GLY A 476 -4.22 -26.90 3.40
N THR A 477 -5.07 -26.76 4.40
CA THR A 477 -6.33 -26.00 4.28
C THR A 477 -6.06 -24.51 4.37
N TRP A 478 -6.46 -23.76 3.35
CA TRP A 478 -6.50 -22.30 3.40
C TRP A 478 -7.94 -21.84 3.51
N ARG A 479 -8.42 -21.64 4.74
CA ARG A 479 -9.84 -21.32 4.99
C ARG A 479 -10.18 -19.94 4.46
N LEU A 480 -11.32 -19.82 3.77
CA LEU A 480 -11.94 -18.54 3.49
C LEU A 480 -12.77 -18.12 4.73
N PRO A 481 -12.73 -16.84 5.13
CA PRO A 481 -13.59 -16.37 6.20
C PRO A 481 -15.05 -16.57 5.83
N TYR A 482 -15.86 -17.00 6.81
CA TYR A 482 -17.31 -17.06 6.61
C TYR A 482 -17.84 -15.66 6.36
N ASP A 483 -18.64 -15.57 5.31
CA ASP A 483 -19.27 -14.33 4.88
C ASP A 483 -20.62 -14.71 4.25
N PRO A 484 -21.75 -14.27 4.84
CA PRO A 484 -23.08 -14.58 4.33
C PRO A 484 -23.30 -14.05 2.91
N ARG A 485 -22.56 -13.03 2.46
CA ARG A 485 -22.59 -12.54 1.07
C ARG A 485 -22.00 -13.54 0.08
N ASN A 486 -21.16 -14.45 0.56
CA ASN A 486 -20.56 -15.52 -0.22
C ASN A 486 -21.34 -16.84 -0.09
N ALA A 487 -22.46 -16.86 0.64
CA ALA A 487 -23.35 -18.02 0.66
C ALA A 487 -23.95 -18.18 -0.76
N PRO A 488 -23.86 -19.38 -1.37
CA PRO A 488 -24.45 -19.58 -2.68
C PRO A 488 -25.96 -19.31 -2.59
N SER A 489 -26.46 -18.36 -3.39
CA SER A 489 -27.89 -18.29 -3.68
C SER A 489 -28.25 -19.54 -4.48
N ASP A 490 -28.66 -20.62 -3.80
CA ASP A 490 -29.23 -21.85 -4.38
C ASP A 490 -28.63 -22.30 -5.73
N ARG A 491 -27.30 -22.38 -5.82
CA ARG A 491 -26.60 -23.11 -6.86
C ARG A 491 -25.57 -24.02 -6.21
N GLU A 492 -25.80 -25.32 -6.34
CA GLU A 492 -24.89 -26.36 -5.90
C GLU A 492 -23.48 -26.13 -6.45
N ASN A 493 -22.50 -26.39 -5.58
CA ASN A 493 -21.06 -26.43 -5.82
C ASN A 493 -20.29 -25.12 -5.61
N GLY A 494 -20.30 -24.63 -4.36
CA GLY A 494 -19.11 -24.25 -3.57
C GLY A 494 -17.87 -23.69 -4.28
N VAL A 495 -18.07 -22.84 -5.28
CA VAL A 495 -17.08 -22.09 -6.06
C VAL A 495 -17.71 -20.72 -6.25
N LYS A 496 -16.93 -19.64 -6.09
CA LYS A 496 -17.39 -18.30 -6.46
C LYS A 496 -17.60 -18.19 -7.96
#